data_AF-A0A3Q2DGV3-F1
#
_entry.id   AF-A0A3Q2DGV3-F1
#
_cell.length_a   1.000
_cell.length_b   1.000
_cell.length_c   1.000
_cell.angle_alpha   90.00
_cell.angle_beta   90.00
_cell.angle_gamma   90.00
#
_symmetry.space_group_name_H-M   'P 1'
#
loop_
_entity.id
_entity.type
_entity.pdbx_description
1 polymer ?
#
loop_
_entity_poly.entity_id
_entity_poly.type
_entity_poly.pdbx_seq_one_letter_code
_entity_poly.pdbx_strand_id
1 'polypeptide(L)'
;MFLRDKNLTDGAGGGLAKSKKKQKRENAWKPEGPKDPFAMVSLDSLPEKKQQEIQKALHLFSLGSSLPKTLQQAKKHTYRFWDTQPVPKLGDVITSHGPIEERGTCIQSEPYLLPQGFSWDTLDLSNTSVLRELCHLLNENYMEEDDNTIRSDFSPEYLLWTLQPPNWLLQWHLGVRVDSNKKLVGFIAAVPADVKIYEIKKQLVQVKFLCVHKKLRLKRMTPVLIRELTRRVNQQGLFQAVYAAGTVLPTPISSCRYQWHRPLNPRKLMEVNYPGLKQSMNLQRAIRLNHLPEVTKIKGLRPMTKEDSSGIHLLLEKNFNNFHLSPLLSPQEIEHWFLPKENVNDTYVVEADDGTLTDMVSFYTVCSRVLNHPIHTNLKAAFLFYAACNATGMDELMQDILIRAKSKGFDIFCALDVMDNLSFLEKLKFTLSDKSLHYYLYNWMCPPMSPNKVLTVLKNSSCIEALFVFQCMLKFSELGSSWNFF
;
A
#
# COMPACT_ATOMS: atom_id res chain seq x y z
N MET A 1 -38.95 -7.43 67.99
CA MET A 1 -39.87 -7.41 69.15
C MET A 1 -39.39 -6.29 70.07
N PHE A 2 -40.27 -5.31 70.33
CA PHE A 2 -40.15 -4.18 71.27
C PHE A 2 -38.99 -3.17 71.09
N LEU A 3 -39.20 -1.93 70.60
CA LEU A 3 -39.93 -0.76 71.14
C LEU A 3 -39.32 -0.10 72.40
N ARG A 4 -39.21 1.24 72.28
CA ARG A 4 -39.26 2.32 73.30
C ARG A 4 -37.97 2.75 74.00
N ASP A 5 -37.75 4.04 74.29
CA ASP A 5 -38.42 5.31 73.93
C ASP A 5 -37.57 6.48 74.45
N LYS A 6 -37.94 7.69 73.99
CA LYS A 6 -37.88 9.03 74.62
C LYS A 6 -37.07 10.04 73.78
N ASN A 7 -37.58 11.20 73.35
CA ASN A 7 -38.74 11.97 73.81
C ASN A 7 -39.17 13.09 72.80
N LEU A 8 -40.51 13.27 72.69
CA LEU A 8 -41.32 14.51 72.77
C LEU A 8 -41.19 15.61 71.67
N THR A 9 -42.16 15.70 70.71
CA THR A 9 -43.38 16.58 70.64
C THR A 9 -43.09 18.00 70.13
N ASP A 10 -43.75 18.63 69.15
CA ASP A 10 -45.10 18.60 68.53
C ASP A 10 -44.96 18.85 67.00
N GLY A 11 -45.88 18.60 66.06
CA GLY A 11 -47.32 18.35 66.08
C GLY A 11 -47.96 19.10 64.88
N ALA A 12 -48.36 18.34 63.85
CA ALA A 12 -49.31 18.64 62.75
C ALA A 12 -49.04 19.81 61.77
N GLY A 13 -49.18 19.67 60.44
CA GLY A 13 -49.64 18.55 59.63
C GLY A 13 -49.66 18.90 58.12
N GLY A 14 -49.72 17.87 57.27
CA GLY A 14 -50.01 17.97 55.83
C GLY A 14 -48.97 17.29 54.93
N GLY A 15 -49.22 16.04 54.52
CA GLY A 15 -48.27 15.18 53.83
C GLY A 15 -48.19 15.27 52.29
N LEU A 16 -47.00 14.88 51.82
CA LEU A 16 -46.56 14.23 50.56
C LEU A 16 -46.64 14.93 49.16
N ALA A 17 -45.44 15.38 48.74
CA ALA A 17 -44.63 14.88 47.60
C ALA A 17 -45.05 15.15 46.12
N LYS A 18 -44.18 15.86 45.38
CA LYS A 18 -43.28 15.34 44.29
C LYS A 18 -42.66 16.45 43.39
N SER A 19 -41.34 16.37 43.23
CA SER A 19 -40.48 16.63 42.02
C SER A 19 -40.73 17.85 41.09
N LYS A 20 -39.73 18.75 40.97
CA LYS A 20 -39.09 19.23 39.70
C LYS A 20 -38.08 20.40 39.89
N LYS A 21 -36.90 20.25 39.24
CA LYS A 21 -35.98 21.22 38.55
C LYS A 21 -35.95 22.74 38.91
N LYS A 22 -34.73 23.29 39.10
CA LYS A 22 -34.07 24.38 38.30
C LYS A 22 -32.69 24.77 38.89
N GLN A 23 -31.59 24.61 38.13
CA GLN A 23 -30.83 25.61 37.32
C GLN A 23 -29.91 26.59 38.09
N LYS A 24 -28.60 26.47 37.84
CA LYS A 24 -27.56 27.53 37.88
C LYS A 24 -26.49 27.15 36.83
N ARG A 25 -26.40 27.85 35.69
CA ARG A 25 -25.56 29.02 35.36
C ARG A 25 -24.06 28.72 35.35
N GLU A 26 -23.45 28.83 34.18
CA GLU A 26 -22.03 29.08 33.83
C GLU A 26 -21.95 28.95 32.27
N ASN A 27 -21.20 29.68 31.45
CA ASN A 27 -20.13 30.66 31.60
C ASN A 27 -20.10 31.59 30.38
N ALA A 28 -19.59 32.79 30.59
CA ALA A 28 -19.31 33.80 29.59
C ALA A 28 -17.87 33.66 29.08
N TRP A 29 -17.71 33.42 27.77
CA TRP A 29 -16.60 33.87 26.92
C TRP A 29 -16.84 33.35 25.50
N LYS A 30 -16.99 34.26 24.52
CA LYS A 30 -17.02 33.96 23.08
C LYS A 30 -16.01 34.89 22.40
N PRO A 31 -15.12 34.39 21.54
CA PRO A 31 -14.55 35.20 20.47
C PRO A 31 -15.51 35.18 19.27
N GLU A 32 -15.86 36.37 18.77
CA GLU A 32 -16.61 36.55 17.53
C GLU A 32 -15.67 36.40 16.32
N GLY A 33 -15.96 35.40 15.49
CA GLY A 33 -15.39 35.17 14.16
C GLY A 33 -16.45 34.46 13.30
N PRO A 34 -16.39 34.56 11.96
CA PRO A 34 -17.48 34.13 11.10
C PRO A 34 -17.71 32.62 11.21
N LYS A 35 -18.94 32.25 11.59
CA LYS A 35 -19.36 30.85 11.72
C LYS A 35 -19.48 30.20 10.35
N ASP A 36 -18.80 29.08 10.20
CA ASP A 36 -18.89 28.15 9.08
C ASP A 36 -20.37 27.71 8.86
N PRO A 37 -20.94 27.75 7.63
CA PRO A 37 -22.36 27.43 7.38
C PRO A 37 -22.78 25.99 7.68
N PHE A 38 -21.84 25.11 8.05
CA PHE A 38 -22.06 23.67 8.21
C PHE A 38 -22.10 23.18 9.68
N ALA A 39 -22.17 24.09 10.66
CA ALA A 39 -22.30 23.73 12.06
C ALA A 39 -23.72 23.25 12.42
N MET A 40 -23.88 21.91 12.46
CA MET A 40 -24.89 21.13 13.20
C MET A 40 -26.36 21.48 12.98
N VAL A 41 -26.98 20.83 11.99
CA VAL A 41 -28.39 20.44 12.10
C VAL A 41 -28.43 19.24 13.06
N SER A 42 -28.88 19.45 14.29
CA SER A 42 -29.19 18.36 15.22
C SER A 42 -30.24 17.43 14.57
N LEU A 43 -29.83 16.20 14.25
CA LEU A 43 -30.68 15.19 13.60
C LEU A 43 -32.00 14.96 14.35
N ASP A 44 -32.03 15.19 15.66
CA ASP A 44 -33.19 14.99 16.55
C ASP A 44 -34.35 15.97 16.33
N SER A 45 -34.17 17.06 15.56
CA SER A 45 -35.23 18.05 15.30
C SER A 45 -36.01 17.81 14.00
N LEU A 46 -35.72 16.73 13.27
CA LEU A 46 -36.38 16.40 12.00
C LEU A 46 -37.45 15.31 12.20
N PRO A 47 -38.54 15.32 11.40
CA PRO A 47 -39.56 14.26 11.45
C PRO A 47 -38.94 12.87 11.25
N GLU A 48 -39.42 11.84 11.97
CA GLU A 48 -38.86 10.46 11.93
C GLU A 48 -38.69 9.90 10.51
N LYS A 49 -39.61 10.24 9.59
CA LYS A 49 -39.49 9.85 8.16
C LYS A 49 -38.26 10.47 7.49
N LYS A 50 -37.96 11.75 7.74
CA LYS A 50 -36.78 12.43 7.20
C LYS A 50 -35.49 11.98 7.88
N GLN A 51 -35.54 11.66 9.18
CA GLN A 51 -34.41 11.04 9.89
C GLN A 51 -34.10 9.65 9.32
N GLN A 52 -35.12 8.82 9.07
CA GLN A 52 -34.95 7.51 8.44
C GLN A 52 -34.49 7.62 6.99
N GLU A 53 -34.94 8.63 6.23
CA GLU A 53 -34.42 8.89 4.87
C GLU A 53 -32.97 9.36 4.90
N ILE A 54 -32.59 10.22 5.85
CA ILE A 54 -31.20 10.67 6.01
C ILE A 54 -30.32 9.54 6.54
N GLN A 55 -30.81 8.69 7.44
CA GLN A 55 -30.09 7.50 7.92
C GLN A 55 -29.98 6.44 6.82
N LYS A 56 -31.02 6.23 6.01
CA LYS A 56 -30.95 5.37 4.82
C LYS A 56 -30.02 5.95 3.77
N ALA A 57 -30.03 7.26 3.56
CA ALA A 57 -29.09 7.94 2.66
C ALA A 57 -27.66 7.84 3.19
N LEU A 58 -27.42 8.06 4.48
CA LEU A 58 -26.13 7.86 5.13
C LEU A 58 -25.68 6.40 5.06
N HIS A 59 -26.58 5.44 5.21
CA HIS A 59 -26.30 4.01 5.06
C HIS A 59 -26.03 3.64 3.59
N LEU A 60 -26.70 4.27 2.62
CA LEU A 60 -26.45 4.14 1.18
C LEU A 60 -25.14 4.82 0.76
N PHE A 61 -24.77 5.95 1.37
CA PHE A 61 -23.47 6.61 1.18
C PHE A 61 -22.33 5.87 1.90
N SER A 62 -22.61 5.21 3.03
CA SER A 62 -21.68 4.31 3.74
C SER A 62 -21.52 2.97 3.02
N LEU A 63 -22.49 2.57 2.20
CA LEU A 63 -22.41 1.49 1.21
C LEU A 63 -21.81 1.98 -0.11
N GLY A 64 -20.86 2.92 -0.07
CA GLY A 64 -19.97 3.13 -1.21
C GLY A 64 -19.33 1.78 -1.52
N SER A 65 -19.70 1.15 -2.64
CA SER A 65 -19.19 -0.16 -3.01
C SER A 65 -17.66 -0.08 -3.06
N SER A 66 -17.02 -0.62 -2.04
CA SER A 66 -15.58 -0.79 -2.03
C SER A 66 -15.23 -1.73 -3.18
N LEU A 67 -14.13 -1.46 -3.89
CA LEU A 67 -13.58 -2.39 -4.86
C LEU A 67 -13.47 -3.79 -4.25
N PRO A 68 -13.64 -4.85 -5.06
CA PRO A 68 -13.63 -6.20 -4.55
C PRO A 68 -12.26 -6.52 -3.94
N LYS A 69 -12.24 -6.69 -2.62
CA LYS A 69 -11.04 -7.15 -1.88
C LYS A 69 -10.90 -8.66 -1.94
N THR A 70 -11.97 -9.37 -2.30
CA THR A 70 -12.00 -10.83 -2.41
C THR A 70 -12.39 -11.31 -3.80
N LEU A 71 -11.91 -12.49 -4.18
CA LEU A 71 -12.26 -13.13 -5.47
C LEU A 71 -13.78 -13.35 -5.61
N GLN A 72 -14.50 -13.55 -4.52
CA GLN A 72 -15.96 -13.71 -4.54
C GLN A 72 -16.69 -12.41 -4.90
N GLN A 73 -16.24 -11.28 -4.37
CA GLN A 73 -16.76 -9.96 -4.74
C GLN A 73 -16.39 -9.63 -6.20
N ALA A 74 -15.18 -9.99 -6.62
CA ALA A 74 -14.69 -9.72 -7.97
C ALA A 74 -15.52 -10.42 -9.05
N LYS A 75 -15.96 -11.66 -8.81
CA LYS A 75 -16.83 -12.40 -9.75
C LYS A 75 -18.20 -11.77 -9.97
N LYS A 76 -18.69 -10.97 -9.01
CA LYS A 76 -19.98 -10.26 -9.10
C LYS A 76 -19.83 -8.85 -9.68
N HIS A 77 -18.61 -8.39 -9.89
CA HIS A 77 -18.30 -7.04 -10.30
C HIS A 77 -18.11 -6.94 -11.82
N THR A 78 -18.64 -5.87 -12.44
CA THR A 78 -18.51 -5.62 -13.89
C THR A 78 -17.36 -4.66 -14.17
N TYR A 79 -16.38 -5.04 -15.01
CA TYR A 79 -15.17 -4.26 -15.24
C TYR A 79 -15.10 -3.64 -16.64
N ARG A 80 -15.90 -2.60 -16.89
CA ARG A 80 -16.02 -1.95 -18.22
C ARG A 80 -14.70 -1.54 -18.88
N PHE A 81 -13.70 -1.12 -18.10
CA PHE A 81 -12.37 -0.80 -18.65
C PHE A 81 -11.57 -2.06 -18.96
N TRP A 82 -11.42 -2.96 -17.99
CA TRP A 82 -10.60 -4.17 -18.12
C TRP A 82 -11.16 -5.16 -19.14
N ASP A 83 -12.47 -5.15 -19.38
CA ASP A 83 -13.12 -5.94 -20.44
C ASP A 83 -12.63 -5.55 -21.85
N THR A 84 -12.06 -4.35 -22.01
CA THR A 84 -11.48 -3.84 -23.27
C THR A 84 -9.95 -3.98 -23.35
N GLN A 85 -9.31 -4.48 -22.29
CA GLN A 85 -7.86 -4.59 -22.22
C GLN A 85 -7.40 -6.02 -22.53
N PRO A 86 -6.15 -6.22 -23.02
CA PRO A 86 -5.57 -7.53 -23.27
C PRO A 86 -5.17 -8.19 -21.94
N VAL A 87 -6.17 -8.58 -21.15
CA VAL A 87 -6.01 -9.33 -19.91
C VAL A 87 -6.98 -10.52 -19.91
N PRO A 88 -6.61 -11.65 -19.28
CA PRO A 88 -7.52 -12.78 -19.20
C PRO A 88 -8.76 -12.45 -18.37
N LYS A 89 -9.93 -12.96 -18.75
CA LYS A 89 -11.17 -12.67 -18.02
C LYS A 89 -11.31 -13.57 -16.79
N LEU A 90 -12.08 -13.10 -15.81
CA LEU A 90 -12.33 -13.85 -14.58
C LEU A 90 -13.12 -15.12 -14.89
N GLY A 91 -12.49 -16.28 -14.71
CA GLY A 91 -13.09 -17.59 -14.95
C GLY A 91 -12.48 -18.36 -16.12
N ASP A 92 -11.63 -17.73 -16.93
CA ASP A 92 -10.92 -18.42 -18.01
C ASP A 92 -9.87 -19.38 -17.43
N VAL A 93 -9.88 -20.64 -17.88
CA VAL A 93 -8.86 -21.63 -17.54
C VAL A 93 -7.74 -21.54 -18.57
N ILE A 94 -6.67 -20.85 -18.21
CA ILE A 94 -5.51 -20.67 -19.08
C ILE A 94 -4.54 -21.84 -18.86
N THR A 95 -4.32 -22.62 -19.92
CA THR A 95 -3.34 -23.71 -19.95
C THR A 95 -2.12 -23.40 -20.83
N SER A 96 -2.21 -22.37 -21.68
CA SER A 96 -1.15 -21.95 -22.59
C SER A 96 -0.32 -20.78 -22.03
N HIS A 97 0.88 -20.61 -22.57
CA HIS A 97 1.76 -19.49 -22.30
C HIS A 97 1.89 -18.64 -23.57
N GLY A 98 1.65 -17.33 -23.50
CA GLY A 98 1.85 -16.45 -24.66
C GLY A 98 1.28 -15.04 -24.52
N PRO A 99 1.50 -14.16 -25.52
CA PRO A 99 0.84 -12.87 -25.61
C PRO A 99 -0.65 -13.02 -25.94
N ILE A 100 -1.48 -12.11 -25.44
CA ILE A 100 -2.94 -12.13 -25.68
C ILE A 100 -3.27 -11.45 -27.01
N GLU A 101 -2.61 -10.31 -27.28
CA GLU A 101 -2.65 -9.59 -28.54
C GLU A 101 -1.26 -9.64 -29.19
N GLU A 102 -1.22 -10.07 -30.45
CA GLU A 102 -0.04 -9.97 -31.30
C GLU A 102 0.14 -8.54 -31.85
N ARG A 103 1.38 -8.22 -32.24
CA ARG A 103 1.87 -6.88 -32.62
C ARG A 103 0.81 -6.03 -33.37
N GLY A 104 0.39 -4.93 -32.76
CA GLY A 104 -0.34 -3.87 -33.47
C GLY A 104 0.60 -3.15 -34.44
N THR A 105 0.33 -3.25 -35.75
CA THR A 105 1.14 -2.70 -36.85
C THR A 105 1.11 -1.17 -36.97
N CYS A 106 0.32 -0.48 -36.16
CA CYS A 106 0.26 0.99 -36.15
C CYS A 106 -0.01 1.50 -34.73
N ILE A 107 1.05 1.96 -34.07
CA ILE A 107 0.94 2.63 -32.76
C ILE A 107 0.66 4.11 -33.02
N GLN A 108 -0.41 4.65 -32.44
CA GLN A 108 -0.73 6.08 -32.53
C GLN A 108 0.45 6.93 -32.02
N SER A 109 0.91 7.85 -32.86
CA SER A 109 2.01 8.76 -32.53
C SER A 109 1.57 9.90 -31.63
N GLU A 110 0.30 10.29 -31.72
CA GLU A 110 -0.28 11.39 -30.92
C GLU A 110 -0.70 10.92 -29.51
N PRO A 111 -0.54 11.79 -28.49
CA PRO A 111 -0.97 11.48 -27.13
C PRO A 111 -2.49 11.41 -27.02
N TYR A 112 -3.00 10.63 -26.08
CA TYR A 112 -4.44 10.58 -25.85
C TYR A 112 -4.98 11.94 -25.39
N LEU A 113 -6.18 12.29 -25.88
CA LEU A 113 -6.86 13.53 -25.52
C LEU A 113 -7.19 13.56 -24.03
N LEU A 114 -6.69 14.60 -23.37
CA LEU A 114 -7.11 14.96 -22.02
C LEU A 114 -8.33 15.89 -22.08
N PRO A 115 -9.16 15.94 -21.02
CA PRO A 115 -10.21 16.94 -20.90
C PRO A 115 -9.62 18.36 -20.98
N GLN A 116 -10.42 19.33 -21.44
CA GLN A 116 -10.00 20.73 -21.55
C GLN A 116 -9.46 21.25 -20.20
N GLY A 117 -8.27 21.87 -20.22
CA GLY A 117 -7.59 22.43 -19.05
C GLY A 117 -6.60 21.49 -18.35
N PHE A 118 -6.30 20.32 -18.94
CA PHE A 118 -5.23 19.44 -18.49
C PHE A 118 -4.19 19.23 -19.60
N SER A 119 -2.92 19.22 -19.21
CA SER A 119 -1.79 18.95 -20.10
C SER A 119 -0.98 17.75 -19.61
N TRP A 120 -0.45 16.97 -20.55
CA TRP A 120 0.57 15.98 -20.26
C TRP A 120 1.88 16.67 -19.88
N ASP A 121 2.54 16.14 -18.87
CA ASP A 121 3.90 16.54 -18.50
C ASP A 121 4.77 15.30 -18.32
N THR A 122 6.03 15.39 -18.72
CA THR A 122 7.00 14.31 -18.53
C THR A 122 7.92 14.71 -17.40
N LEU A 123 7.83 14.01 -16.27
CA LEU A 123 8.48 14.45 -15.04
C LEU A 123 9.96 14.05 -15.03
N ASP A 124 10.84 15.05 -15.14
CA ASP A 124 12.26 14.88 -14.88
C ASP A 124 12.54 14.91 -13.38
N LEU A 125 12.82 13.73 -12.83
CA LEU A 125 13.12 13.53 -11.42
C LEU A 125 14.53 14.00 -11.04
N SER A 126 15.40 14.32 -12.01
CA SER A 126 16.67 14.98 -11.73
C SER A 126 16.47 16.40 -11.19
N ASN A 127 15.34 17.03 -11.52
CA ASN A 127 14.98 18.34 -10.98
C ASN A 127 14.33 18.20 -9.59
N THR A 128 15.02 18.77 -8.60
CA THR A 128 14.58 18.75 -7.20
C THR A 128 13.20 19.38 -6.97
N SER A 129 12.76 20.36 -7.78
CA SER A 129 11.43 20.96 -7.63
C SER A 129 10.33 19.99 -8.04
N VAL A 130 10.51 19.33 -9.18
CA VAL A 130 9.56 18.34 -9.73
C VAL A 130 9.47 17.13 -8.81
N LEU A 131 10.59 16.67 -8.27
CA LEU A 131 10.62 15.58 -7.30
C LEU A 131 9.85 15.91 -6.02
N ARG A 132 10.00 17.13 -5.48
CA ARG A 132 9.22 17.57 -4.31
C ARG A 132 7.73 17.66 -4.60
N GLU A 133 7.34 18.11 -5.79
CA GLU A 133 5.94 18.13 -6.22
C GLU A 133 5.35 16.72 -6.30
N LEU A 134 6.12 15.76 -6.82
CA LEU A 134 5.71 14.36 -6.86
C LEU A 134 5.57 13.76 -5.46
N CYS A 135 6.57 13.97 -4.58
CA CYS A 135 6.48 13.58 -3.17
C CYS A 135 5.21 14.14 -2.53
N HIS A 136 4.91 15.42 -2.74
CA HIS A 136 3.73 16.07 -2.18
C HIS A 136 2.42 15.45 -2.73
N LEU A 137 2.35 15.17 -4.04
CA LEU A 137 1.18 14.51 -4.64
C LEU A 137 0.94 13.15 -3.99
N LEU A 138 1.98 12.32 -3.88
CA LEU A 138 1.90 10.97 -3.33
C LEU A 138 1.54 11.00 -1.84
N ASN A 139 2.23 11.80 -1.03
CA ASN A 139 1.99 11.87 0.41
C ASN A 139 0.54 12.28 0.76
N GLU A 140 -0.06 13.16 -0.04
CA GLU A 140 -1.43 13.64 0.21
C GLU A 140 -2.53 12.76 -0.43
N ASN A 141 -2.24 12.10 -1.55
CA ASN A 141 -3.28 11.49 -2.40
C ASN A 141 -3.10 9.99 -2.67
N TYR A 142 -2.07 9.34 -2.14
CA TYR A 142 -1.79 7.95 -2.47
C TYR A 142 -2.59 6.93 -1.65
N MET A 143 -2.85 7.21 -0.36
CA MET A 143 -3.62 6.30 0.51
C MET A 143 -5.15 6.40 0.30
N GLU A 144 -5.86 5.30 0.56
CA GLU A 144 -7.32 5.20 0.40
C GLU A 144 -8.10 5.94 1.49
N GLU A 145 -7.72 5.71 2.75
CA GLU A 145 -8.48 6.16 3.91
C GLU A 145 -8.08 7.59 4.31
N ASP A 146 -9.08 8.45 4.51
CA ASP A 146 -8.95 9.68 5.29
C ASP A 146 -8.93 9.36 6.79
N ASP A 147 -8.36 8.20 7.14
CA ASP A 147 -8.02 7.88 8.52
C ASP A 147 -6.96 8.91 8.92
N ASN A 148 -7.42 9.89 9.69
CA ASN A 148 -6.64 11.00 10.23
C ASN A 148 -5.58 10.53 11.25
N THR A 149 -5.11 9.28 11.13
CA THR A 149 -4.21 8.59 12.05
C THR A 149 -2.83 8.40 11.44
N ILE A 150 -2.70 7.83 10.23
CA ILE A 150 -1.40 7.50 9.62
C ILE A 150 -1.43 7.70 8.10
N ARG A 151 -0.43 8.40 7.55
CA ARG A 151 -0.22 8.54 6.09
C ARG A 151 1.17 8.08 5.67
N SER A 152 1.31 7.51 4.48
CA SER A 152 2.61 7.20 3.91
C SER A 152 3.42 8.47 3.66
N ASP A 153 4.72 8.42 3.98
CA ASP A 153 5.65 9.52 3.76
C ASP A 153 6.79 9.04 2.85
N PHE A 154 6.68 9.39 1.56
CA PHE A 154 7.65 9.06 0.54
C PHE A 154 8.79 10.07 0.53
N SER A 155 9.99 9.62 0.86
CA SER A 155 11.19 10.45 0.74
C SER A 155 11.60 10.63 -0.73
N PRO A 156 12.20 11.78 -1.10
CA PRO A 156 12.77 11.99 -2.43
C PRO A 156 13.75 10.89 -2.82
N GLU A 157 14.58 10.44 -1.88
CA GLU A 157 15.60 9.40 -2.09
C GLU A 157 14.95 8.05 -2.42
N TYR A 158 13.84 7.72 -1.76
CA TYR A 158 13.07 6.51 -2.03
C TYR A 158 12.44 6.55 -3.43
N LEU A 159 11.88 7.69 -3.84
CA LEU A 159 11.31 7.85 -5.18
C LEU A 159 12.39 7.73 -6.27
N LEU A 160 13.55 8.35 -6.09
CA LEU A 160 14.68 8.20 -7.02
C LEU A 160 15.16 6.76 -7.11
N TRP A 161 15.33 6.10 -5.97
CA TRP A 161 15.71 4.69 -5.93
C TRP A 161 14.72 3.77 -6.66
N THR A 162 13.41 4.05 -6.53
CA THR A 162 12.38 3.19 -7.13
C THR A 162 12.07 3.50 -8.59
N LEU A 163 12.22 4.75 -9.03
CA LEU A 163 11.85 5.25 -10.36
C LEU A 163 13.03 5.39 -11.34
N GLN A 164 14.27 5.44 -10.85
CA GLN A 164 15.47 5.53 -11.69
C GLN A 164 16.39 4.30 -11.58
N PRO A 165 15.91 3.08 -11.88
CA PRO A 165 16.81 1.94 -12.05
C PRO A 165 17.63 2.05 -13.34
N PRO A 166 18.70 1.24 -13.50
CA PRO A 166 19.42 1.15 -14.76
C PRO A 166 18.48 1.00 -15.96
N ASN A 167 18.77 1.70 -17.06
CA ASN A 167 17.96 1.74 -18.29
C ASN A 167 16.58 2.42 -18.17
N TRP A 168 16.33 3.21 -17.12
CA TRP A 168 15.09 4.01 -17.03
C TRP A 168 14.95 5.02 -18.17
N LEU A 169 13.71 5.28 -18.59
CA LEU A 169 13.39 6.23 -19.65
C LEU A 169 12.51 7.35 -19.11
N LEU A 170 12.92 8.59 -19.35
CA LEU A 170 12.20 9.79 -18.90
C LEU A 170 10.74 9.81 -19.36
N GLN A 171 10.49 9.39 -20.60
CA GLN A 171 9.16 9.35 -21.20
C GLN A 171 8.15 8.44 -20.48
N TRP A 172 8.61 7.53 -19.62
CA TRP A 172 7.76 6.64 -18.83
C TRP A 172 7.32 7.26 -17.50
N HIS A 173 7.81 8.44 -17.14
CA HIS A 173 7.34 9.19 -15.97
C HIS A 173 6.28 10.20 -16.39
N LEU A 174 5.01 9.79 -16.29
CA LEU A 174 3.87 10.57 -16.78
C LEU A 174 3.23 11.35 -15.65
N GLY A 175 3.28 12.67 -15.78
CA GLY A 175 2.50 13.60 -14.99
C GLY A 175 1.30 14.14 -15.77
N VAL A 176 0.24 14.49 -15.05
CA VAL A 176 -0.86 15.31 -15.56
C VAL A 176 -0.89 16.60 -14.76
N ARG A 177 -0.82 17.74 -15.45
CA ARG A 177 -0.92 19.07 -14.84
C ARG A 177 -2.21 19.76 -15.25
N VAL A 178 -2.70 20.64 -14.40
CA VAL A 178 -3.79 21.56 -14.72
C VAL A 178 -3.19 22.81 -15.39
N ASP A 179 -3.76 23.25 -16.51
CA ASP A 179 -3.20 24.35 -17.28
C ASP A 179 -3.23 25.70 -16.56
N SER A 180 -4.29 25.95 -15.78
CA SER A 180 -4.52 27.23 -15.12
C SER A 180 -3.54 27.52 -13.97
N ASN A 181 -3.14 26.50 -13.21
CA ASN A 181 -2.30 26.67 -12.03
C ASN A 181 -1.01 25.83 -12.06
N LYS A 182 -0.78 25.08 -13.14
CA LYS A 182 0.35 24.15 -13.33
C LYS A 182 0.53 23.11 -12.22
N LYS A 183 -0.50 22.86 -11.42
CA LYS A 183 -0.46 21.88 -10.32
C LYS A 183 -0.46 20.45 -10.88
N LEU A 184 0.42 19.61 -10.36
CA LEU A 184 0.44 18.18 -10.64
C LEU A 184 -0.75 17.48 -9.97
N VAL A 185 -1.56 16.75 -10.74
CA VAL A 185 -2.81 16.15 -10.30
C VAL A 185 -2.95 14.67 -10.63
N GLY A 186 -2.05 14.11 -11.44
CA GLY A 186 -1.97 12.69 -11.73
C GLY A 186 -0.54 12.27 -12.01
N PHE A 187 -0.20 11.04 -11.65
CA PHE A 187 1.10 10.45 -11.92
C PHE A 187 0.97 8.95 -12.21
N ILE A 188 1.74 8.45 -13.16
CA ILE A 188 1.97 7.03 -13.40
C ILE A 188 3.39 6.86 -13.95
N ALA A 189 4.10 5.83 -13.49
CA ALA A 189 5.43 5.51 -13.96
C ALA A 189 5.54 4.09 -14.50
N ALA A 190 6.49 3.86 -15.41
CA ALA A 190 6.98 2.53 -15.73
C ALA A 190 8.50 2.49 -15.65
N VAL A 191 9.04 1.34 -15.25
CA VAL A 191 10.47 1.05 -15.25
C VAL A 191 10.73 -0.24 -16.03
N PRO A 192 11.88 -0.40 -16.70
CA PRO A 192 12.18 -1.65 -17.39
C PRO A 192 12.38 -2.76 -16.34
N ALA A 193 11.96 -3.98 -16.67
CA ALA A 193 12.24 -5.15 -15.86
C ALA A 193 12.34 -6.39 -16.76
N ASP A 194 13.45 -7.10 -16.65
CA ASP A 194 13.59 -8.41 -17.24
C ASP A 194 13.02 -9.45 -16.26
N VAL A 195 12.12 -10.30 -16.75
CA VAL A 195 11.39 -11.26 -15.90
C VAL A 195 11.38 -12.62 -16.57
N LYS A 196 11.62 -13.65 -15.77
CA LYS A 196 11.40 -15.05 -16.10
C LYS A 196 9.97 -15.42 -15.68
N ILE A 197 9.14 -15.79 -16.64
CA ILE A 197 7.77 -16.27 -16.45
C ILE A 197 7.74 -17.74 -16.86
N TYR A 198 7.63 -18.64 -15.89
CA TYR A 198 7.90 -20.07 -16.04
C TYR A 198 9.28 -20.30 -16.67
N GLU A 199 9.35 -20.84 -17.88
CA GLU A 199 10.64 -21.03 -18.60
C GLU A 199 10.96 -19.90 -19.59
N ILE A 200 10.06 -18.92 -19.74
CA ILE A 200 10.18 -17.87 -20.76
C ILE A 200 10.81 -16.63 -20.14
N LYS A 201 11.96 -16.21 -20.68
CA LYS A 201 12.61 -14.94 -20.35
C LYS A 201 12.04 -13.83 -21.25
N LYS A 202 11.53 -12.76 -20.66
CA LYS A 202 10.96 -11.61 -21.37
C LYS A 202 11.41 -10.31 -20.74
N GLN A 203 11.77 -9.36 -21.59
CA GLN A 203 11.85 -7.95 -21.22
C GLN A 203 10.43 -7.38 -21.20
N LEU A 204 10.04 -6.81 -20.07
CA LEU A 204 8.75 -6.18 -19.87
C LEU A 204 8.90 -4.86 -19.12
N VAL A 205 7.79 -4.16 -18.89
CA VAL A 205 7.79 -2.98 -18.02
C VAL A 205 7.10 -3.25 -16.69
N GLN A 206 7.64 -2.74 -15.61
CA GLN A 206 7.00 -2.72 -14.31
C GLN A 206 6.30 -1.38 -14.11
N VAL A 207 4.97 -1.40 -13.98
CA VAL A 207 4.18 -0.19 -13.70
C VAL A 207 4.30 0.16 -12.21
N LYS A 208 4.55 1.45 -11.91
CA LYS A 208 4.74 1.97 -10.55
C LYS A 208 3.97 3.27 -10.31
N PHE A 209 3.59 3.49 -9.04
CA PHE A 209 3.05 4.76 -8.51
C PHE A 209 1.91 5.37 -9.33
N LEU A 210 0.87 4.59 -9.58
CA LEU A 210 -0.37 5.14 -10.13
C LEU A 210 -1.07 5.97 -9.04
N CYS A 211 -1.12 7.30 -9.21
CA CYS A 211 -1.75 8.23 -8.28
C CYS A 211 -2.61 9.27 -9.03
N VAL A 212 -3.81 9.53 -8.51
CA VAL A 212 -4.68 10.63 -8.97
C VAL A 212 -5.13 11.42 -7.75
N HIS A 213 -5.06 12.74 -7.88
CA HIS A 213 -5.45 13.68 -6.84
C HIS A 213 -6.88 13.43 -6.37
N LYS A 214 -7.12 13.50 -5.04
CA LYS A 214 -8.38 13.10 -4.41
C LYS A 214 -9.63 13.70 -5.06
N LYS A 215 -9.59 14.99 -5.39
CA LYS A 215 -10.67 15.75 -6.04
C LYS A 215 -11.00 15.33 -7.49
N LEU A 216 -10.06 14.69 -8.19
CA LEU A 216 -10.24 14.22 -9.57
C LEU A 216 -10.52 12.72 -9.64
N ARG A 217 -10.57 12.07 -8.47
CA ARG A 217 -11.09 10.71 -8.36
C ARG A 217 -12.54 10.72 -8.92
N LEU A 218 -12.91 9.68 -9.65
CA LEU A 218 -14.20 9.40 -10.31
C LEU A 218 -14.38 10.01 -11.71
N LYS A 219 -13.39 10.73 -12.25
CA LYS A 219 -13.45 11.33 -13.60
C LYS A 219 -12.82 10.51 -14.72
N ARG A 220 -12.68 9.18 -14.54
CA ARG A 220 -12.05 8.26 -15.51
C ARG A 220 -10.64 8.67 -16.00
N MET A 221 -9.92 9.47 -15.22
CA MET A 221 -8.53 9.87 -15.53
C MET A 221 -7.58 8.67 -15.61
N THR A 222 -7.84 7.65 -14.81
CA THR A 222 -7.03 6.43 -14.69
C THR A 222 -6.92 5.61 -15.98
N PRO A 223 -8.03 5.22 -16.63
CA PRO A 223 -7.99 4.67 -17.98
C PRO A 223 -7.11 5.46 -18.95
N VAL A 224 -7.18 6.79 -18.91
CA VAL A 224 -6.43 7.66 -19.81
C VAL A 224 -4.93 7.63 -19.50
N LEU A 225 -4.56 7.70 -18.21
CA LEU A 225 -3.17 7.52 -17.76
C LEU A 225 -2.58 6.18 -18.20
N ILE A 226 -3.34 5.09 -18.01
CA ILE A 226 -2.88 3.74 -18.36
C ILE A 226 -2.73 3.60 -19.87
N ARG A 227 -3.70 4.09 -20.66
CA ARG A 227 -3.62 4.05 -22.13
C ARG A 227 -2.44 4.86 -22.66
N GLU A 228 -2.18 6.05 -22.12
CA GLU A 228 -1.02 6.85 -22.52
C GLU A 228 0.29 6.19 -22.13
N LEU A 229 0.38 5.57 -20.94
CA LEU A 229 1.55 4.78 -20.56
C LEU A 229 1.76 3.61 -21.51
N THR A 230 0.72 2.82 -21.77
CA THR A 230 0.76 1.70 -22.71
C THR A 230 1.21 2.16 -24.10
N ARG A 231 0.72 3.30 -24.58
CA ARG A 231 1.15 3.88 -25.87
C ARG A 231 2.65 4.16 -25.90
N ARG A 232 3.19 4.83 -24.89
CA ARG A 232 4.62 5.17 -24.82
C ARG A 232 5.52 3.94 -24.62
N VAL A 233 5.03 2.92 -23.93
CA VAL A 233 5.73 1.64 -23.77
C VAL A 233 5.73 0.88 -25.10
N ASN A 234 4.58 0.81 -25.79
CA ASN A 234 4.46 0.19 -27.11
C ASN A 234 5.36 0.86 -28.15
N GLN A 235 5.50 2.20 -28.12
CA GLN A 235 6.41 2.93 -29.00
C GLN A 235 7.88 2.49 -28.88
N GLN A 236 8.27 1.95 -27.73
CA GLN A 236 9.62 1.40 -27.50
C GLN A 236 9.71 -0.10 -27.85
N GLY A 237 8.65 -0.69 -28.41
CA GLY A 237 8.60 -2.09 -28.82
C GLY A 237 8.32 -3.09 -27.69
N LEU A 238 7.97 -2.61 -26.49
CA LEU A 238 7.55 -3.45 -25.37
C LEU A 238 6.02 -3.50 -25.31
N PHE A 239 5.45 -4.70 -25.16
CA PHE A 239 4.00 -4.88 -25.18
C PHE A 239 3.45 -5.58 -23.94
N GLN A 240 4.34 -6.00 -23.03
CA GLN A 240 4.00 -6.68 -21.79
C GLN A 240 4.36 -5.82 -20.58
N ALA A 241 3.56 -5.93 -19.53
CA ALA A 241 3.82 -5.27 -18.26
C ALA A 241 3.52 -6.18 -17.07
N VAL A 242 4.20 -5.93 -15.95
CA VAL A 242 3.89 -6.54 -14.65
C VAL A 242 3.44 -5.46 -13.68
N TYR A 243 2.39 -5.76 -12.92
CA TYR A 243 1.88 -4.85 -11.89
C TYR A 243 1.26 -5.65 -10.74
N ALA A 244 1.14 -5.02 -9.59
CA ALA A 244 0.41 -5.57 -8.46
C ALA A 244 -0.55 -4.56 -7.88
N ALA A 245 -1.56 -5.09 -7.23
CA ALA A 245 -2.73 -4.36 -6.80
C ALA A 245 -3.28 -4.99 -5.50
N GLY A 246 -3.68 -4.15 -4.55
CA GLY A 246 -4.30 -4.61 -3.29
C GLY A 246 -5.78 -5.01 -3.43
N THR A 247 -6.42 -4.62 -4.54
CA THR A 247 -7.79 -5.04 -4.90
C THR A 247 -7.74 -6.07 -6.01
N VAL A 248 -8.78 -6.88 -6.11
CA VAL A 248 -8.87 -7.91 -7.13
C VAL A 248 -9.32 -7.31 -8.46
N LEU A 249 -8.46 -7.38 -9.46
CA LEU A 249 -8.73 -7.10 -10.87
C LEU A 249 -8.80 -8.40 -11.70
N PRO A 250 -9.41 -8.41 -12.90
CA PRO A 250 -9.37 -9.56 -13.84
C PRO A 250 -8.00 -9.68 -14.54
N THR A 251 -7.30 -10.81 -14.55
CA THR A 251 -7.34 -11.97 -13.62
C THR A 251 -5.95 -12.08 -12.98
N PRO A 252 -5.85 -12.23 -11.64
CA PRO A 252 -4.55 -12.29 -10.98
C PRO A 252 -3.84 -13.60 -11.32
N ILE A 253 -2.55 -13.50 -11.65
CA ILE A 253 -1.69 -14.68 -11.85
C ILE A 253 -1.36 -15.36 -10.52
N SER A 254 -1.28 -14.56 -9.45
CA SER A 254 -1.09 -15.04 -8.08
C SER A 254 -1.72 -14.07 -7.10
N SER A 255 -2.18 -14.60 -5.96
CA SER A 255 -2.85 -13.83 -4.91
C SER A 255 -2.24 -14.16 -3.56
N CYS A 256 -1.45 -13.23 -3.04
CA CYS A 256 -0.95 -13.20 -1.67
C CYS A 256 -2.10 -12.78 -0.77
N ARG A 257 -2.58 -13.70 0.06
CA ARG A 257 -3.81 -13.45 0.81
C ARG A 257 -3.56 -12.55 2.01
N TYR A 258 -2.37 -12.62 2.58
CA TYR A 258 -2.07 -11.91 3.83
C TYR A 258 -0.69 -11.28 3.83
N GLN A 259 -0.67 -10.00 4.14
CA GLN A 259 0.53 -9.34 4.65
C GLN A 259 0.71 -9.70 6.12
N TRP A 260 1.95 -9.97 6.50
CA TRP A 260 2.32 -10.29 7.87
C TRP A 260 3.11 -9.15 8.46
N HIS A 261 2.84 -8.82 9.72
CA HIS A 261 3.57 -7.78 10.42
C HIS A 261 4.08 -8.28 11.76
N ARG A 262 5.27 -7.83 12.13
CA ARG A 262 5.97 -8.15 13.35
C ARG A 262 6.22 -6.85 14.12
N PRO A 263 5.50 -6.62 15.23
CA PRO A 263 5.73 -5.46 16.07
C PRO A 263 7.13 -5.50 16.69
N LEU A 264 7.99 -4.52 16.36
CA LEU A 264 9.31 -4.35 17.00
C LEU A 264 9.23 -3.39 18.19
N ASN A 265 8.35 -2.38 18.09
CA ASN A 265 8.03 -1.42 19.14
C ASN A 265 6.53 -1.44 19.49
N PRO A 266 6.05 -2.44 20.27
CA PRO A 266 4.64 -2.58 20.60
C PRO A 266 4.06 -1.37 21.32
N ARG A 267 4.87 -0.66 22.13
CA ARG A 267 4.42 0.52 22.88
C ARG A 267 3.95 1.63 21.95
N LYS A 268 4.81 2.02 21.01
CA LYS A 268 4.48 3.06 20.04
C LYS A 268 3.31 2.64 19.15
N LEU A 269 3.31 1.38 18.68
CA LEU A 269 2.27 0.87 17.79
C LEU A 269 0.88 0.83 18.45
N MET A 270 0.80 0.53 19.75
CA MET A 270 -0.45 0.59 20.51
C MET A 270 -0.89 2.04 20.79
N GLU A 271 0.03 2.94 21.11
CA GLU A 271 -0.27 4.36 21.35
C GLU A 271 -0.82 5.06 20.09
N VAL A 272 -0.32 4.69 18.90
CA VAL A 272 -0.80 5.23 17.61
C VAL A 272 -1.98 4.45 17.01
N ASN A 273 -2.50 3.43 17.70
CA ASN A 273 -3.56 2.54 17.20
C ASN A 273 -3.28 2.00 15.79
N TYR A 274 -2.08 1.45 15.56
CA TYR A 274 -1.70 0.99 14.23
C TYR A 274 -2.66 -0.12 13.72
N PRO A 275 -3.16 -0.02 12.47
CA PRO A 275 -4.14 -0.95 11.93
C PRO A 275 -3.65 -2.41 11.94
N GLY A 276 -4.54 -3.35 12.29
CA GLY A 276 -4.25 -4.78 12.28
C GLY A 276 -3.59 -5.34 13.54
N LEU A 277 -3.23 -4.51 14.52
CA LEU A 277 -2.81 -5.01 15.84
C LEU A 277 -4.02 -5.44 16.66
N LYS A 278 -3.92 -6.64 17.25
CA LYS A 278 -4.95 -7.16 18.17
C LYS A 278 -5.01 -6.29 19.44
N GLN A 279 -6.01 -5.42 19.50
CA GLN A 279 -6.25 -4.49 20.62
C GLN A 279 -6.60 -5.19 21.95
N SER A 280 -6.80 -6.51 21.96
CA SER A 280 -7.18 -7.26 23.17
C SER A 280 -6.02 -7.58 24.13
N MET A 281 -4.77 -7.24 23.78
CA MET A 281 -3.60 -7.59 24.59
C MET A 281 -3.08 -6.40 25.43
N ASN A 282 -2.82 -6.62 26.72
CA ASN A 282 -2.16 -5.63 27.58
C ASN A 282 -0.73 -5.33 27.10
N LEU A 283 -0.31 -4.07 27.15
CA LEU A 283 1.01 -3.58 26.74
C LEU A 283 2.17 -4.40 27.33
N GLN A 284 2.15 -4.72 28.62
CA GLN A 284 3.24 -5.49 29.24
C GLN A 284 3.37 -6.90 28.63
N ARG A 285 2.23 -7.53 28.32
CA ARG A 285 2.20 -8.84 27.65
C ARG A 285 2.69 -8.73 26.22
N ALA A 286 2.31 -7.67 25.50
CA ALA A 286 2.77 -7.40 24.14
C ALA A 286 4.30 -7.16 24.08
N ILE A 287 4.87 -6.43 25.03
CA ILE A 287 6.32 -6.21 25.12
C ILE A 287 7.05 -7.53 25.38
N ARG A 288 6.59 -8.34 26.34
CA ARG A 288 7.20 -9.65 26.64
C ARG A 288 7.10 -10.62 25.46
N LEU A 289 5.97 -10.65 24.77
CA LEU A 289 5.75 -11.52 23.61
C LEU A 289 6.67 -11.15 22.43
N ASN A 290 6.87 -9.86 22.21
CA ASN A 290 7.65 -9.30 21.11
C ASN A 290 9.12 -8.99 21.48
N HIS A 291 9.57 -9.39 22.67
CA HIS A 291 10.94 -9.17 23.10
C HIS A 291 11.92 -9.88 22.15
N LEU A 292 12.97 -9.16 21.75
CA LEU A 292 14.05 -9.63 20.91
C LEU A 292 15.38 -9.39 21.63
N PRO A 293 16.38 -10.29 21.48
CA PRO A 293 17.74 -10.08 21.99
C PRO A 293 18.38 -8.80 21.44
N GLU A 294 19.44 -8.32 22.10
CA GLU A 294 20.19 -7.12 21.65
C GLU A 294 21.32 -7.45 20.68
N VAL A 295 21.84 -8.68 20.73
CA VAL A 295 22.99 -9.13 19.92
C VAL A 295 22.55 -10.23 18.97
N THR A 296 23.02 -10.16 17.73
CA THR A 296 22.81 -11.16 16.68
C THR A 296 23.60 -12.43 16.98
N LYS A 297 23.05 -13.59 16.66
CA LYS A 297 23.67 -14.90 16.94
C LYS A 297 24.61 -15.36 15.81
N ILE A 298 24.30 -15.00 14.58
CA ILE A 298 25.04 -15.43 13.39
C ILE A 298 26.36 -14.68 13.32
N LYS A 299 27.46 -15.44 13.30
CA LYS A 299 28.80 -14.91 13.05
C LYS A 299 28.93 -14.55 11.57
N GLY A 300 29.61 -13.45 11.26
CA GLY A 300 29.80 -13.00 9.87
C GLY A 300 28.64 -12.17 9.29
N LEU A 301 27.58 -11.89 10.06
CA LEU A 301 26.51 -10.99 9.61
C LEU A 301 27.00 -9.54 9.54
N ARG A 302 27.15 -9.02 8.32
CA ARG A 302 27.59 -7.65 8.06
C ARG A 302 26.74 -6.96 6.98
N PRO A 303 26.72 -5.62 6.92
CA PRO A 303 26.13 -4.90 5.79
C PRO A 303 26.83 -5.27 4.47
N MET A 304 26.05 -5.29 3.39
CA MET A 304 26.58 -5.49 2.04
C MET A 304 27.52 -4.34 1.64
N THR A 305 28.61 -4.69 0.97
CA THR A 305 29.54 -3.78 0.31
C THR A 305 29.45 -3.94 -1.22
N LYS A 306 30.14 -3.08 -1.98
CA LYS A 306 30.15 -3.16 -3.44
C LYS A 306 30.84 -4.42 -3.97
N GLU A 307 31.81 -4.96 -3.22
CA GLU A 307 32.57 -6.15 -3.60
C GLU A 307 31.70 -7.42 -3.58
N ASP A 308 30.65 -7.41 -2.76
CA ASP A 308 29.71 -8.52 -2.58
C ASP A 308 28.69 -8.67 -3.73
N SER A 309 28.65 -7.71 -4.68
CA SER A 309 27.63 -7.64 -5.73
C SER A 309 27.62 -8.89 -6.62
N SER A 310 28.81 -9.40 -6.97
CA SER A 310 28.99 -10.59 -7.81
C SER A 310 28.56 -11.87 -7.08
N GLY A 311 28.93 -12.02 -5.80
CA GLY A 311 28.52 -13.17 -4.98
C GLY A 311 27.01 -13.21 -4.74
N ILE A 312 26.40 -12.05 -4.48
CA ILE A 312 24.94 -11.91 -4.36
C ILE A 312 24.23 -12.27 -5.66
N HIS A 313 24.77 -11.85 -6.81
CA HIS A 313 24.20 -12.18 -8.12
C HIS A 313 24.08 -13.69 -8.31
N LEU A 314 25.16 -14.43 -8.06
CA LEU A 314 25.17 -15.89 -8.17
C LEU A 314 24.21 -16.56 -7.17
N LEU A 315 24.19 -16.08 -5.93
CA LEU A 315 23.30 -16.60 -4.88
C LEU A 315 21.82 -16.39 -5.25
N LEU A 316 21.49 -15.20 -5.73
CA LEU A 316 20.15 -14.86 -6.19
C LEU A 316 19.76 -15.68 -7.42
N GLU A 317 20.59 -15.77 -8.46
CA GLU A 317 20.29 -16.55 -9.66
C GLU A 317 20.00 -18.02 -9.34
N LYS A 318 20.78 -18.62 -8.42
CA LYS A 318 20.54 -20.00 -7.95
C LYS A 318 19.17 -20.12 -7.26
N ASN A 319 18.84 -19.18 -6.38
CA ASN A 319 17.55 -19.17 -5.70
C ASN A 319 16.39 -18.92 -6.69
N PHE A 320 16.60 -18.05 -7.68
CA PHE A 320 15.59 -17.59 -8.63
C PHE A 320 15.05 -18.71 -9.53
N ASN A 321 15.84 -19.77 -9.75
CA ASN A 321 15.43 -20.95 -10.49
C ASN A 321 14.33 -21.78 -9.80
N ASN A 322 14.15 -21.63 -8.49
CA ASN A 322 13.11 -22.37 -7.74
C ASN A 322 11.69 -21.79 -7.94
N PHE A 323 11.60 -20.59 -8.52
CA PHE A 323 10.38 -19.80 -8.64
C PHE A 323 9.94 -19.68 -10.10
N HIS A 324 8.62 -19.61 -10.32
CA HIS A 324 8.04 -19.48 -11.65
C HIS A 324 7.96 -18.01 -12.11
N LEU A 325 7.98 -17.05 -11.19
CA LEU A 325 8.02 -15.63 -11.53
C LEU A 325 9.17 -14.94 -10.81
N SER A 326 10.30 -14.79 -11.49
CA SER A 326 11.53 -14.20 -10.94
C SER A 326 12.07 -13.07 -11.82
N PRO A 327 12.63 -12.01 -11.23
CA PRO A 327 13.33 -11.00 -12.02
C PRO A 327 14.67 -11.56 -12.50
N LEU A 328 15.09 -11.16 -13.69
CA LEU A 328 16.44 -11.34 -14.17
C LEU A 328 17.17 -10.04 -13.86
N LEU A 329 18.16 -10.11 -12.98
CA LEU A 329 18.88 -8.92 -12.51
C LEU A 329 20.26 -8.89 -13.14
N SER A 330 20.59 -7.76 -13.77
CA SER A 330 21.96 -7.44 -14.19
C SER A 330 22.82 -7.03 -12.98
N PRO A 331 24.17 -7.08 -13.09
CA PRO A 331 25.06 -6.62 -12.03
C PRO A 331 24.81 -5.17 -11.60
N GLN A 332 24.51 -4.28 -12.56
CA GLN A 332 24.18 -2.88 -12.30
C GLN A 332 22.87 -2.72 -11.52
N GLU A 333 21.87 -3.56 -11.81
CA GLU A 333 20.63 -3.56 -11.05
C GLU A 333 20.85 -4.07 -9.64
N ILE A 334 21.70 -5.06 -9.44
CA ILE A 334 22.03 -5.56 -8.10
C ILE A 334 22.65 -4.46 -7.25
N GLU A 335 23.61 -3.72 -7.79
CA GLU A 335 24.19 -2.58 -7.08
C GLU A 335 23.13 -1.52 -6.77
N HIS A 336 22.28 -1.17 -7.74
CA HIS A 336 21.23 -0.18 -7.52
C HIS A 336 20.21 -0.60 -6.45
N TRP A 337 19.80 -1.87 -6.44
CA TRP A 337 18.73 -2.37 -5.58
C TRP A 337 19.18 -2.83 -4.21
N PHE A 338 20.39 -3.37 -4.09
CA PHE A 338 20.85 -4.01 -2.84
C PHE A 338 21.92 -3.22 -2.10
N LEU A 339 22.65 -2.31 -2.76
CA LEU A 339 23.60 -1.48 -2.03
C LEU A 339 22.87 -0.66 -0.95
N PRO A 340 23.25 -0.77 0.34
CA PRO A 340 22.54 -0.10 1.41
C PRO A 340 22.56 1.42 1.25
N LYS A 341 21.38 2.03 1.32
CA LYS A 341 21.17 3.48 1.31
C LYS A 341 20.36 3.86 2.54
N GLU A 342 20.89 4.81 3.30
CA GLU A 342 20.28 5.25 4.55
C GLU A 342 18.81 5.65 4.36
N ASN A 343 17.92 5.14 5.21
CA ASN A 343 16.47 5.37 5.17
C ASN A 343 15.75 4.91 3.88
N VAL A 344 16.40 4.15 2.99
CA VAL A 344 15.79 3.60 1.76
C VAL A 344 15.82 2.07 1.78
N ASN A 345 17.01 1.47 1.83
CA ASN A 345 17.18 0.02 1.83
C ASN A 345 18.37 -0.39 2.70
N ASP A 346 18.23 -1.56 3.30
CA ASP A 346 19.26 -2.19 4.10
C ASP A 346 19.43 -3.62 3.62
N THR A 347 20.65 -3.97 3.25
CA THR A 347 21.01 -5.32 2.84
C THR A 347 22.15 -5.83 3.70
N TYR A 348 21.96 -7.04 4.22
CA TYR A 348 22.93 -7.75 5.03
C TYR A 348 23.30 -9.06 4.34
N VAL A 349 24.57 -9.41 4.48
CA VAL A 349 25.15 -10.65 3.98
C VAL A 349 25.77 -11.42 5.13
N VAL A 350 25.79 -12.73 5.01
CA VAL A 350 26.53 -13.62 5.89
C VAL A 350 27.72 -14.16 5.11
N GLU A 351 28.91 -13.85 5.62
CA GLU A 351 30.17 -14.36 5.11
C GLU A 351 30.60 -15.54 5.98
N ALA A 352 30.86 -16.69 5.34
CA ALA A 352 31.43 -17.85 6.01
C ALA A 352 32.94 -17.64 6.29
N ASP A 353 33.52 -18.52 7.11
CA ASP A 353 34.94 -18.42 7.51
C ASP A 353 35.92 -18.53 6.31
N ASP A 354 35.45 -19.05 5.16
CA ASP A 354 36.18 -19.16 3.90
C ASP A 354 36.06 -17.93 2.98
N GLY A 355 35.32 -16.91 3.41
CA GLY A 355 35.05 -15.70 2.63
C GLY A 355 33.93 -15.85 1.60
N THR A 356 33.22 -16.99 1.56
CA THR A 356 32.09 -17.18 0.66
C THR A 356 30.81 -16.61 1.25
N LEU A 357 30.00 -15.97 0.39
CA LEU A 357 28.69 -15.47 0.79
C LEU A 357 27.68 -16.61 0.79
N THR A 358 27.17 -16.96 1.96
CA THR A 358 26.22 -18.06 2.12
C THR A 358 24.78 -17.60 2.04
N ASP A 359 24.48 -16.45 2.65
CA ASP A 359 23.12 -15.98 2.87
C ASP A 359 23.03 -14.46 2.68
N MET A 360 21.88 -13.99 2.22
CA MET A 360 21.58 -12.56 2.11
C MET A 360 20.15 -12.24 2.52
N VAL A 361 19.96 -11.08 3.16
CA VAL A 361 18.63 -10.52 3.41
C VAL A 361 18.64 -9.03 3.14
N SER A 362 17.64 -8.58 2.39
CA SER A 362 17.40 -7.18 2.09
C SER A 362 16.00 -6.78 2.53
N PHE A 363 15.86 -5.58 3.08
CA PHE A 363 14.59 -4.96 3.39
C PHE A 363 14.64 -3.46 3.06
N TYR A 364 13.50 -2.88 2.71
CA TYR A 364 13.37 -1.45 2.45
C TYR A 364 12.59 -0.74 3.54
N THR A 365 12.87 0.55 3.69
CA THR A 365 12.23 1.42 4.66
C THR A 365 11.02 2.08 4.03
N VAL A 366 9.90 2.06 4.74
CA VAL A 366 8.73 2.88 4.44
C VAL A 366 8.43 3.70 5.68
N CYS A 367 8.50 5.02 5.53
CA CYS A 367 8.13 5.96 6.57
C CYS A 367 6.64 6.26 6.47
N SER A 368 6.01 6.46 7.61
CA SER A 368 4.64 6.94 7.70
C SER A 368 4.53 8.05 8.71
N ARG A 369 3.79 9.09 8.39
CA ARG A 369 3.51 10.21 9.28
C ARG A 369 2.26 9.92 10.09
N VAL A 370 2.40 10.03 11.42
CA VAL A 370 1.29 9.94 12.36
C VAL A 370 0.65 11.32 12.47
N LEU A 371 -0.65 11.38 12.20
CA LEU A 371 -1.44 12.60 12.27
C LEU A 371 -2.12 12.71 13.63
N ASN A 372 -2.25 13.94 14.12
CA ASN A 372 -3.02 14.27 15.33
C ASN A 372 -2.56 13.58 16.63
N HIS A 373 -1.28 13.20 16.72
CA HIS A 373 -0.71 12.61 17.93
C HIS A 373 0.34 13.57 18.57
N PRO A 374 0.30 13.82 19.89
CA PRO A 374 1.13 14.84 20.54
C PRO A 374 2.61 14.42 20.70
N ILE A 375 2.90 13.12 20.74
CA ILE A 375 4.24 12.58 21.04
C ILE A 375 4.91 11.98 19.79
N HIS A 376 4.26 10.98 19.16
CA HIS A 376 4.76 10.33 17.95
C HIS A 376 4.36 11.07 16.68
N THR A 377 5.35 11.47 15.89
CA THR A 377 5.14 12.15 14.59
C THR A 377 5.34 11.23 13.40
N ASN A 378 6.27 10.27 13.50
CA ASN A 378 6.67 9.38 12.41
C ASN A 378 6.71 7.93 12.89
N LEU A 379 6.44 7.00 11.98
CA LEU A 379 6.53 5.56 12.16
C LEU A 379 7.43 4.99 11.07
N LYS A 380 8.39 4.15 11.45
CA LYS A 380 9.31 3.48 10.51
C LYS A 380 8.95 2.01 10.37
N ALA A 381 8.57 1.60 9.17
CA ALA A 381 8.29 0.21 8.83
C ALA A 381 9.40 -0.35 7.94
N ALA A 382 9.93 -1.51 8.31
CA ALA A 382 10.84 -2.30 7.48
C ALA A 382 10.02 -3.31 6.68
N PHE A 383 10.24 -3.41 5.38
CA PHE A 383 9.56 -4.36 4.50
C PHE A 383 10.57 -5.32 3.89
N LEU A 384 10.38 -6.61 4.15
CA LEU A 384 11.20 -7.66 3.58
C LEU A 384 11.16 -7.58 2.06
N PHE A 385 12.35 -7.53 1.45
CA PHE A 385 12.52 -7.39 0.02
C PHE A 385 12.92 -8.71 -0.62
N TYR A 386 14.11 -9.21 -0.29
CA TYR A 386 14.62 -10.50 -0.73
C TYR A 386 15.34 -11.19 0.41
N ALA A 387 15.12 -12.49 0.54
CA ALA A 387 15.91 -13.35 1.40
C ALA A 387 16.38 -14.56 0.57
N ALA A 388 17.66 -14.85 0.61
CA ALA A 388 18.25 -16.05 0.03
C ALA A 388 19.10 -16.71 1.10
N CYS A 389 18.87 -17.99 1.32
CA CYS A 389 19.48 -18.74 2.40
C CYS A 389 19.91 -20.11 1.88
N ASN A 390 21.18 -20.45 2.05
CA ASN A 390 21.77 -21.68 1.53
C ASN A 390 22.47 -22.50 2.62
N ALA A 391 22.96 -21.86 3.70
CA ALA A 391 23.68 -22.55 4.77
C ALA A 391 23.01 -22.42 6.15
N THR A 392 22.54 -21.23 6.51
CA THR A 392 21.84 -21.03 7.80
C THR A 392 20.38 -21.46 7.74
N GLY A 393 19.72 -21.60 8.89
CA GLY A 393 18.27 -21.73 8.94
C GLY A 393 17.62 -20.37 8.68
N MET A 394 16.65 -20.29 7.76
CA MET A 394 15.91 -19.04 7.48
C MET A 394 15.31 -18.40 8.74
N ASP A 395 14.87 -19.22 9.71
CA ASP A 395 14.33 -18.76 10.98
C ASP A 395 15.36 -17.96 11.80
N GLU A 396 16.61 -18.44 11.86
CA GLU A 396 17.70 -17.80 12.60
C GLU A 396 18.16 -16.53 11.92
N LEU A 397 18.30 -16.58 10.59
CA LEU A 397 18.67 -15.43 9.76
C LEU A 397 17.64 -14.31 9.91
N MET A 398 16.36 -14.63 9.77
CA MET A 398 15.29 -13.65 9.94
C MET A 398 15.21 -13.12 11.38
N GLN A 399 15.48 -13.95 12.39
CA GLN A 399 15.54 -13.49 13.79
C GLN A 399 16.62 -12.42 13.98
N ASP A 400 17.82 -12.61 13.45
CA ASP A 400 18.91 -11.65 13.55
C ASP A 400 18.62 -10.36 12.76
N ILE A 401 17.96 -10.47 11.61
CA ILE A 401 17.51 -9.30 10.85
C ILE A 401 16.47 -8.48 11.63
N LEU A 402 15.55 -9.12 12.35
CA LEU A 402 14.61 -8.41 13.24
C LEU A 402 15.36 -7.67 14.37
N ILE A 403 16.44 -8.24 14.90
CA ILE A 403 17.30 -7.58 15.90
C ILE A 403 17.97 -6.34 15.28
N ARG A 404 18.54 -6.46 14.08
CA ARG A 404 19.16 -5.33 13.35
C ARG A 404 18.15 -4.23 12.99
N ALA A 405 16.93 -4.61 12.59
CA ALA A 405 15.87 -3.64 12.35
C ALA A 405 15.48 -2.93 13.66
N LYS A 406 15.35 -3.65 14.77
CA LYS A 406 15.06 -3.03 16.06
C LYS A 406 16.17 -2.07 16.51
N SER A 407 17.44 -2.41 16.34
CA SER A 407 18.56 -1.54 16.72
C SER A 407 18.66 -0.27 15.86
N LYS A 408 18.22 -0.34 14.60
CA LYS A 408 18.05 0.82 13.71
C LYS A 408 16.81 1.68 13.99
N GLY A 409 16.00 1.30 14.98
CA GLY A 409 14.83 2.07 15.40
C GLY A 409 13.60 1.88 14.51
N PHE A 410 13.47 0.74 13.83
CA PHE A 410 12.23 0.37 13.16
C PHE A 410 11.15 -0.02 14.18
N ASP A 411 9.92 0.40 13.91
CA ASP A 411 8.78 0.16 14.79
C ASP A 411 8.05 -1.14 14.46
N ILE A 412 8.00 -1.49 13.17
CA ILE A 412 7.32 -2.68 12.65
C ILE A 412 8.12 -3.28 11.50
N PHE A 413 8.13 -4.61 11.43
CA PHE A 413 8.73 -5.35 10.32
C PHE A 413 7.65 -6.12 9.59
N CYS A 414 7.57 -5.97 8.28
CA CYS A 414 6.49 -6.50 7.47
C CYS A 414 7.05 -7.42 6.40
N ALA A 415 6.32 -8.49 6.13
CA ALA A 415 6.67 -9.48 5.13
C ALA A 415 5.42 -9.95 4.40
N LEU A 416 5.58 -10.39 3.15
CA LEU A 416 4.54 -11.03 2.37
C LEU A 416 4.69 -12.54 2.46
N ASP A 417 3.58 -13.27 2.31
CA ASP A 417 3.50 -14.73 2.21
C ASP A 417 4.05 -15.29 0.87
N VAL A 418 4.96 -14.55 0.21
CA VAL A 418 5.67 -14.96 -1.01
C VAL A 418 6.92 -15.77 -0.67
N MET A 419 7.46 -16.46 -1.67
CA MET A 419 8.65 -17.30 -1.53
C MET A 419 8.47 -18.40 -0.46
N ASP A 420 9.53 -18.70 0.29
CA ASP A 420 9.50 -19.63 1.41
C ASP A 420 9.23 -18.94 2.77
N ASN A 421 8.69 -17.70 2.75
CA ASN A 421 8.53 -16.90 3.96
C ASN A 421 7.59 -17.53 4.99
N LEU A 422 6.60 -18.31 4.55
CA LEU A 422 5.66 -19.01 5.44
C LEU A 422 6.35 -19.89 6.49
N SER A 423 7.55 -20.40 6.19
CA SER A 423 8.31 -21.26 7.11
C SER A 423 8.67 -20.56 8.43
N PHE A 424 8.97 -19.26 8.40
CA PHE A 424 9.42 -18.49 9.55
C PHE A 424 8.35 -17.56 10.14
N LEU A 425 7.33 -17.18 9.37
CA LEU A 425 6.36 -16.16 9.79
C LEU A 425 5.63 -16.54 11.08
N GLU A 426 5.15 -17.77 11.18
CA GLU A 426 4.48 -18.26 12.39
C GLU A 426 5.44 -18.41 13.58
N LYS A 427 6.63 -18.96 13.34
CA LYS A 427 7.65 -19.21 14.37
C LYS A 427 8.19 -17.91 14.97
N LEU A 428 8.41 -16.90 14.12
CA LEU A 428 8.87 -15.57 14.51
C LEU A 428 7.72 -14.67 14.95
N LYS A 429 6.53 -15.24 15.21
CA LYS A 429 5.38 -14.55 15.82
C LYS A 429 4.94 -13.33 15.01
N PHE A 430 4.93 -13.44 13.68
CA PHE A 430 4.26 -12.44 12.86
C PHE A 430 2.75 -12.57 13.03
N THR A 431 2.05 -11.45 12.95
CA THR A 431 0.58 -11.38 12.99
C THR A 431 0.03 -11.08 11.60
N LEU A 432 -1.07 -11.75 11.27
CA LEU A 432 -1.80 -11.54 10.02
C LEU A 432 -2.41 -10.15 9.97
N SER A 433 -2.29 -9.50 8.82
CA SER A 433 -3.01 -8.29 8.44
C SER A 433 -4.08 -8.63 7.41
N ASP A 434 -5.18 -7.87 7.39
CA ASP A 434 -6.26 -8.00 6.40
C ASP A 434 -5.91 -7.42 5.01
N LYS A 435 -4.62 -7.19 4.75
CA LYS A 435 -4.15 -6.64 3.47
C LYS A 435 -3.74 -7.81 2.56
N SER A 436 -4.34 -7.87 1.38
CA SER A 436 -3.99 -8.82 0.33
C SER A 436 -3.24 -8.12 -0.80
N LEU A 437 -2.45 -8.88 -1.55
CA LEU A 437 -1.73 -8.39 -2.72
C LEU A 437 -1.89 -9.36 -3.90
N HIS A 438 -2.24 -8.83 -5.05
CA HIS A 438 -2.49 -9.60 -6.25
C HIS A 438 -1.51 -9.20 -7.34
N TYR A 439 -0.91 -10.20 -8.00
CA TYR A 439 0.04 -10.02 -9.09
C TYR A 439 -0.66 -10.18 -10.44
N TYR A 440 -0.27 -9.35 -11.40
CA TYR A 440 -0.87 -9.30 -12.73
C TYR A 440 0.18 -9.17 -13.83
N LEU A 441 -0.14 -9.74 -14.98
CA LEU A 441 0.58 -9.51 -16.23
C LEU A 441 -0.38 -8.87 -17.23
N TYR A 442 0.09 -7.83 -17.91
CA TYR A 442 -0.60 -7.19 -19.01
C TYR A 442 -0.15 -7.81 -20.33
N ASN A 443 -1.11 -8.14 -21.20
CA ASN A 443 -0.87 -8.76 -22.51
C ASN A 443 -0.03 -10.05 -22.46
N TRP A 444 -0.24 -10.86 -21.40
CA TRP A 444 0.37 -12.17 -21.26
C TRP A 444 -0.58 -13.12 -20.55
N MET A 445 -0.79 -14.29 -21.13
CA MET A 445 -1.53 -15.39 -20.54
C MET A 445 -0.55 -16.44 -20.02
N CYS A 446 -0.79 -16.87 -18.78
CA CYS A 446 -0.12 -18.01 -18.17
C CYS A 446 -1.04 -18.67 -17.13
N PRO A 447 -0.79 -19.93 -16.78
CA PRO A 447 -1.50 -20.57 -15.68
C PRO A 447 -1.32 -19.81 -14.35
N PRO A 448 -2.28 -19.91 -13.42
CA PRO A 448 -2.14 -19.33 -12.10
C PRO A 448 -1.02 -20.03 -11.32
N MET A 449 -0.29 -19.27 -10.52
CA MET A 449 0.82 -19.75 -9.71
C MET A 449 0.57 -19.55 -8.22
N SER A 450 1.08 -20.48 -7.40
CA SER A 450 1.03 -20.34 -5.95
C SER A 450 1.93 -19.18 -5.49
N PRO A 451 1.56 -18.47 -4.41
CA PRO A 451 2.37 -17.37 -3.85
C PRO A 451 3.82 -17.78 -3.56
N ASN A 452 4.04 -19.03 -3.14
CA ASN A 452 5.36 -19.58 -2.86
C ASN A 452 6.26 -19.71 -4.10
N LYS A 453 5.67 -19.68 -5.31
CA LYS A 453 6.39 -19.70 -6.59
C LYS A 453 6.57 -18.30 -7.20
N VAL A 454 6.15 -17.26 -6.49
CA VAL A 454 6.33 -15.86 -6.86
C VAL A 454 7.51 -15.29 -6.07
N LEU A 455 8.54 -14.84 -6.79
CA LEU A 455 9.72 -14.21 -6.22
C LEU A 455 9.79 -12.71 -6.54
N THR A 456 9.00 -12.27 -7.51
CA THR A 456 8.96 -10.85 -7.88
C THR A 456 8.23 -10.08 -6.79
N VAL A 457 8.94 -9.68 -5.74
CA VAL A 457 8.50 -8.59 -4.87
C VAL A 457 8.56 -7.35 -5.75
N LEU A 458 7.41 -6.96 -6.28
CA LEU A 458 7.28 -5.75 -7.06
C LEU A 458 7.64 -4.58 -6.16
N LYS A 459 8.92 -4.18 -6.21
CA LYS A 459 9.56 -3.05 -5.52
C LYS A 459 8.54 -1.94 -5.27
N ASN A 460 7.99 -1.90 -4.05
CA ASN A 460 6.82 -1.18 -3.53
C ASN A 460 5.62 -2.03 -3.06
N SER A 461 5.69 -3.37 -3.04
CA SER A 461 4.59 -4.29 -2.71
C SER A 461 3.78 -3.94 -1.47
N SER A 462 4.38 -3.24 -0.50
CA SER A 462 3.70 -2.78 0.71
C SER A 462 3.24 -1.33 0.71
N CYS A 463 3.82 -0.50 -0.15
CA CYS A 463 3.23 0.76 -0.57
C CYS A 463 2.17 0.52 -1.65
N ILE A 464 1.72 -0.70 -1.93
CA ILE A 464 0.61 -0.93 -2.87
C ILE A 464 -0.73 -0.71 -2.16
N GLU A 465 -0.96 0.54 -1.75
CA GLU A 465 -2.27 1.17 -1.90
C GLU A 465 -2.29 1.97 -3.22
N ALA A 466 -1.59 1.47 -4.26
CA ALA A 466 -1.75 1.97 -5.62
C ALA A 466 -3.12 1.55 -6.18
N LEU A 467 -4.23 1.91 -5.52
CA LEU A 467 -5.55 1.52 -6.00
C LEU A 467 -6.76 2.36 -5.59
N PHE A 468 -6.64 3.62 -5.17
CA PHE A 468 -7.81 4.50 -5.39
C PHE A 468 -7.90 4.99 -6.85
N VAL A 469 -6.88 4.78 -7.67
CA VAL A 469 -6.95 5.24 -9.05
C VAL A 469 -8.01 4.41 -9.82
N PHE A 470 -8.36 3.17 -9.40
CA PHE A 470 -9.52 2.46 -9.96
C PHE A 470 -10.84 2.57 -9.19
N GLN A 471 -10.85 3.07 -7.95
CA GLN A 471 -12.09 3.28 -7.20
C GLN A 471 -12.98 4.36 -7.84
N CYS A 472 -12.46 4.99 -8.87
CA CYS A 472 -13.07 5.99 -9.73
C CYS A 472 -14.05 5.44 -10.78
N MET A 473 -14.22 4.12 -10.91
CA MET A 473 -15.22 3.56 -11.84
C MET A 473 -16.63 3.43 -11.25
N LEU A 474 -16.81 3.66 -9.94
CA LEU A 474 -18.01 3.22 -9.23
C LEU A 474 -19.10 4.28 -8.96
N LYS A 475 -18.98 5.53 -9.41
CA LYS A 475 -20.05 6.55 -9.18
C LYS A 475 -20.98 6.86 -10.35
N PHE A 476 -20.88 6.17 -11.48
CA PHE A 476 -21.80 6.38 -12.61
C PHE A 476 -22.35 5.06 -13.18
N SER A 477 -22.80 4.18 -12.30
CA SER A 477 -23.67 3.06 -12.68
C SER A 477 -25.11 3.17 -12.15
N GLU A 478 -25.46 4.24 -11.42
CA GLU A 478 -26.84 4.41 -10.90
C GLU A 478 -27.52 5.74 -11.25
N LEU A 479 -26.87 6.65 -11.98
CA LEU A 479 -27.57 7.78 -12.60
C LEU A 479 -27.42 7.67 -14.11
N GLY A 480 -28.50 7.20 -14.72
CA GLY A 480 -28.67 7.25 -16.16
C GLY A 480 -28.67 8.68 -16.69
N SER A 481 -28.42 8.76 -17.99
CA SER A 481 -28.80 9.85 -18.88
C SER A 481 -27.89 11.08 -18.95
N SER A 482 -27.48 11.38 -20.18
CA SER A 482 -26.99 12.66 -20.72
C SER A 482 -25.54 13.06 -20.46
N TRP A 483 -24.62 12.54 -21.29
CA TRP A 483 -23.57 13.37 -21.91
C TRP A 483 -23.38 12.84 -23.34
N ASN A 484 -24.11 13.45 -24.28
CA ASN A 484 -23.88 13.26 -25.71
C ASN A 484 -22.60 14.01 -26.10
N PHE A 485 -21.75 13.31 -26.84
CA PHE A 485 -20.59 13.88 -27.54
C PHE A 485 -21.07 14.90 -28.58
N PHE A 486 -20.38 16.04 -28.62
CA PHE A 486 -20.09 16.78 -29.85
C PHE A 486 -18.58 16.96 -29.94
#